data_AF-A0A923NF32-F1
#
_entry.id   AF-A0A923NF32-F1
#
_cell.length_a   1.000
_cell.length_b   1.000
_cell.length_c   1.000
_cell.angle_alpha   90.00
_cell.angle_beta   90.00
_cell.angle_gamma   90.00
#
_symmetry.space_group_name_H-M   'P 1'
#
loop_
_entity.id
_entity.type
_entity.pdbx_description
1 polymer ?
#
loop_
_entity_poly.entity_id
_entity_poly.type
_entity_poly.pdbx_seq_one_letter_code
_entity_poly.pdbx_strand_id
1 'polypeptide(L)' 'MQRSLEPAKGLANAIKLKVVVNKDLTGMKIKTVNPNGAATVNIFARKDNEEMVELYHFYLIQPADDEDVVEKLPED' A
#
# COMPACT_ATOMS: atom_id res chain seq x y z
N MET A 1 -6.46 0.69 -5.16
CA MET A 1 -5.25 -0.17 -5.16
C MET A 1 -5.26 -1.10 -3.95
N GLN A 2 -4.73 -2.33 -4.09
CA GLN A 2 -4.40 -3.21 -2.96
C GLN A 2 -2.96 -3.74 -3.10
N ARG A 3 -2.22 -3.76 -2.00
CA ARG A 3 -0.86 -4.32 -1.89
C ARG A 3 -0.73 -5.19 -0.64
N SER A 4 0.05 -6.26 -0.74
CA SER A 4 0.37 -7.12 0.40
C SER A 4 1.34 -6.41 1.34
N LEU A 5 1.17 -6.55 2.65
CA LEU A 5 2.16 -6.15 3.66
C LEU A 5 2.88 -7.36 4.28
N GLU A 6 2.55 -8.58 3.83
CA GLU A 6 3.19 -9.82 4.27
C GLU A 6 3.59 -10.62 2.99
N PRO A 7 4.70 -10.25 2.33
CA PRO A 7 5.03 -10.77 0.99
C PRO A 7 5.21 -12.30 0.98
N ALA A 8 5.68 -12.88 2.09
CA ALA A 8 5.83 -14.33 2.25
C ALA A 8 4.49 -15.11 2.24
N LYS A 9 3.34 -14.47 2.51
CA LYS A 9 2.03 -15.16 2.67
C LYS A 9 1.18 -15.19 1.39
N GLY A 10 1.59 -14.48 0.33
CA GLY A 10 0.80 -14.28 -0.88
C GLY A 10 -0.44 -13.41 -0.64
N LEU A 11 -0.93 -12.74 -1.69
CA LEU A 11 -1.96 -11.70 -1.56
C LEU A 11 -3.28 -12.22 -0.97
N ALA A 12 -3.66 -13.48 -1.17
CA ALA A 12 -4.91 -14.03 -0.64
C ALA A 12 -4.93 -14.14 0.89
N ASN A 13 -3.75 -14.33 1.52
CA ASN A 13 -3.62 -14.63 2.95
C ASN A 13 -2.92 -13.53 3.76
N ALA A 14 -2.46 -12.48 3.10
CA ALA A 14 -1.73 -11.39 3.74
C ALA A 14 -2.66 -10.26 4.25
N ILE A 15 -2.22 -9.57 5.30
CA ILE A 15 -2.67 -8.22 5.62
C ILE A 15 -2.36 -7.30 4.42
N LYS A 16 -3.29 -6.42 4.09
CA LYS A 16 -3.23 -5.59 2.87
C LYS A 16 -3.28 -4.12 3.19
N LEU A 17 -2.47 -3.33 2.49
CA LEU A 17 -2.71 -1.92 2.29
C LEU A 17 -3.81 -1.75 1.24
N LYS A 18 -4.89 -1.06 1.59
CA LYS A 18 -6.01 -0.73 0.70
C LYS A 18 -6.15 0.78 0.59
N VAL A 19 -5.95 1.28 -0.62
CA VAL A 19 -6.13 2.69 -0.98
C VAL A 19 -7.33 2.80 -1.91
N VAL A 20 -8.29 3.66 -1.55
CA VAL A 20 -9.51 3.95 -2.32
C VAL A 20 -9.60 5.45 -2.53
N VAL A 21 -9.62 5.89 -3.78
CA VAL A 21 -9.94 7.26 -4.17
C VAL A 21 -11.41 7.31 -4.56
N ASN A 22 -12.12 8.37 -4.17
CA ASN A 22 -13.51 8.58 -4.59
C ASN A 22 -13.60 8.90 -6.09
N LYS A 23 -14.79 8.76 -6.67
CA LYS A 23 -15.00 8.92 -8.12
C LYS A 23 -14.69 10.33 -8.61
N ASP A 24 -14.86 11.30 -7.73
CA ASP A 24 -14.65 12.72 -7.92
C ASP A 24 -13.21 13.18 -7.67
N LEU A 25 -12.30 12.27 -7.27
CA LEU A 25 -10.87 12.53 -7.03
C LEU A 25 -10.58 13.60 -5.97
N THR A 26 -11.55 13.93 -5.12
CA THR A 26 -11.41 14.92 -4.04
C THR A 26 -11.04 14.31 -2.70
N GLY A 27 -11.06 12.97 -2.59
CA GLY A 27 -10.92 12.28 -1.33
C GLY A 27 -10.34 10.89 -1.47
N MET A 28 -9.46 10.55 -0.52
CA MET A 28 -8.81 9.25 -0.47
C MET A 28 -8.97 8.62 0.92
N LYS A 29 -9.18 7.30 0.95
CA LYS A 29 -9.18 6.48 2.16
C LYS A 29 -8.08 5.44 2.07
N ILE A 30 -7.20 5.44 3.08
CA ILE A 30 -6.11 4.49 3.23
C ILE A 30 -6.39 3.66 4.48
N LYS A 31 -6.32 2.33 4.36
CA LYS A 31 -6.46 1.42 5.50
C LYS A 31 -5.66 0.14 5.32
N THR A 32 -5.17 -0.39 6.42
CA THR A 32 -4.63 -1.75 6.52
C THR A 32 -5.74 -2.71 6.92
N VAL A 33 -5.92 -3.80 6.18
CA VAL A 33 -7.02 -4.75 6.37
C VAL A 33 -6.51 -6.19 6.43
N ASN A 34 -7.27 -7.05 7.10
CA ASN A 34 -7.02 -8.48 7.13
C ASN A 34 -7.16 -9.13 5.72
N PRO A 35 -6.81 -10.41 5.55
CA PRO A 35 -6.73 -11.03 4.21
C PRO A 35 -8.04 -11.01 3.40
N ASN A 36 -9.18 -11.21 4.06
CA ASN A 36 -10.48 -11.11 3.40
C ASN A 36 -10.97 -9.66 3.22
N GLY A 37 -10.25 -8.67 3.75
CA GLY A 37 -10.54 -7.25 3.61
C GLY A 37 -11.72 -6.73 4.44
N ALA A 38 -12.29 -7.57 5.31
CA ALA A 38 -13.48 -7.25 6.10
C ALA A 38 -13.17 -6.39 7.33
N ALA A 39 -11.99 -6.58 7.94
CA ALA A 39 -11.62 -5.92 9.19
C ALA A 39 -10.35 -5.08 9.02
N THR A 40 -10.33 -3.91 9.68
CA THR A 40 -9.13 -3.07 9.80
C THR A 40 -8.16 -3.72 10.79
N VAL A 41 -6.87 -3.66 10.47
CA VAL A 41 -5.79 -4.17 11.31
C VAL A 41 -4.84 -3.03 11.65
N ASN A 42 -4.62 -2.76 12.93
CA ASN A 42 -3.57 -1.81 13.33
C ASN A 42 -2.21 -2.51 13.25
N ILE A 43 -1.45 -2.26 12.17
CA ILE A 43 -0.13 -2.87 11.97
C ILE A 43 0.91 -2.30 12.94
N PHE A 44 0.79 -1.04 13.36
CA PHE A 44 1.77 -0.38 14.22
C PHE A 44 1.77 -0.92 15.66
N ALA A 45 0.65 -1.48 16.11
CA ALA A 45 0.53 -2.06 17.44
C ALA A 45 1.00 -3.52 17.53
N ARG A 46 1.44 -4.13 16.43
CA ARG A 46 1.90 -5.52 16.41
C ARG A 46 3.37 -5.62 16.85
N LYS A 47 3.74 -6.79 17.40
CA LYS A 47 5.13 -7.09 17.79
C LYS A 47 6.02 -7.41 16.59
N ASP A 48 5.43 -7.96 15.53
CA ASP A 48 6.08 -8.42 14.30
C ASP A 48 5.86 -7.41 13.15
N ASN A 49 5.88 -6.11 13.45
CA ASN A 49 5.40 -5.07 12.52
C ASN A 49 6.45 -4.51 11.56
N GLU A 50 7.73 -4.80 11.77
CA GLU A 50 8.84 -4.09 11.11
C GLU A 50 8.71 -4.11 9.58
N GLU A 51 8.67 -5.29 8.96
CA GLU A 51 8.51 -5.46 7.51
C GLU A 51 7.17 -4.88 7.00
N MET A 52 6.09 -5.03 7.77
CA MET A 52 4.78 -4.47 7.40
C MET A 52 4.79 -2.94 7.34
N VAL A 53 5.47 -2.30 8.30
CA VAL A 53 5.59 -0.85 8.40
C VAL A 53 6.53 -0.31 7.32
N GLU A 54 7.62 -1.01 7.05
CA GLU A 54 8.53 -0.67 5.94
C GLU A 54 7.79 -0.69 4.60
N LEU A 55 7.08 -1.77 4.29
CA LEU A 55 6.28 -1.88 3.05
C LEU A 55 5.15 -0.85 3.00
N TYR A 56 4.51 -0.55 4.13
CA TYR A 56 3.51 0.49 4.22
C TYR A 56 4.08 1.86 3.80
N HIS A 57 5.25 2.23 4.32
CA HIS A 57 5.93 3.46 3.93
C HIS A 57 6.41 3.43 2.48
N PHE A 58 7.01 2.33 2.05
CA PHE A 58 7.43 2.12 0.66
C PHE A 58 6.26 2.40 -0.31
N TYR A 59 5.08 1.84 -0.08
CA TYR A 59 3.95 2.02 -1.00
C TYR A 59 3.30 3.41 -0.98
N LEU A 60 3.50 4.21 0.07
CA LEU A 60 2.83 5.50 0.23
C LEU A 60 3.76 6.70 0.05
N ILE A 61 5.05 6.54 0.35
CA ILE A 61 6.03 7.63 0.41
C ILE A 61 6.96 7.57 -0.79
N GLN A 62 7.59 6.42 -1.07
CA GLN A 62 8.60 6.34 -2.15
C GLN A 62 8.07 6.72 -3.54
N PRO A 63 6.86 6.32 -3.98
CA PRO A 63 6.32 6.76 -5.26
C PRO A 63 6.06 8.27 -5.37
N ALA A 64 5.99 9.00 -4.26
CA ALA A 64 5.75 10.44 -4.24
C ALA A 64 7.06 11.25 -4.33
N ASP A 65 8.20 10.65 -3.97
CA ASP A 65 9.52 11.27 -4.12
C ASP A 65 10.13 11.01 -5.51
N ASP A 66 9.69 9.94 -6.19
CA ASP A 66 10.04 9.60 -7.58
C ASP A 66 9.12 10.32 -8.61
N GLU A 67 8.93 11.64 -8.50
CA GLU A 67 8.22 12.44 -9.53
C GLU A 67 8.97 12.51 -10.89
N ASP A 68 10.09 11.81 -11.06
CA ASP A 68 10.80 11.65 -12.34
C ASP A 68 10.36 10.44 -13.17
N VAL A 69 9.36 9.66 -12.74
CA VAL A 69 8.79 8.56 -13.56
C VAL A 69 7.62 9.03 -14.43
N VAL A 70 7.75 10.22 -15.03
CA VAL A 70 6.98 10.61 -16.22
C VAL A 70 7.84 10.30 -17.43
N GLU A 71 7.37 9.37 -18.27
CA GLU A 71 7.88 8.97 -19.59
C GLU A 71 9.14 9.69 -20.09
N LYS A 72 10.29 9.02 -20.05
CA LYS A 72 11.32 9.24 -21.07
C LYS A 72 11.14 8.20 -22.16
N LEU A 73 10.24 8.49 -23.09
CA LEU A 73 10.28 7.85 -24.41
C LEU A 73 11.61 8.24 -25.07
N PRO A 74 12.26 7.33 -25.82
CA PRO A 74 13.55 7.62 -26.45
C PRO A 74 13.41 8.83 -27.39
N GLU A 75 14.30 9.81 -27.24
CA GLU A 75 14.48 10.86 -28.24
C GLU A 75 15.17 10.23 -29.46
N ASP A 76 14.61 10.50 -30.65
CA ASP A 76 15.06 10.01 -31.97
C ASP A 76 16.53 10.30 -32.27
#